data_AF-A0A950SLT0-F1
#
_entry.id   AF-A0A950SLT0-F1
#
_cell.length_a   1.000
_cell.length_b   1.000
_cell.length_c   1.000
_cell.angle_alpha   90.00
_cell.angle_beta   90.00
_cell.angle_gamma   90.00
#
_symmetry.space_group_name_H-M   'P 1'
#
loop_
_entity.id
_entity.type
_entity.pdbx_description
1 polymer ?
#
loop_
_entity_poly.entity_id
_entity_poly.type
_entity_poly.pdbx_seq_one_letter_code
_entity_poly.pdbx_strand_id
1 'polypeptide(L)'
;MLRRTVEHFEAAVEEPWSLARMGDTARKMAEHVVAFQLPAASWHAEAKLSQDKPEHDRGRVLAGLEGHGAYANAPLAAAMRRLRAAGDRPR
;
A
#
# COMPACT_ATOMS: atom_id res chain seq x y z
N MET A 1 -12.58 -17.83 1.40
CA MET A 1 -12.01 -16.55 1.86
C MET A 1 -10.79 -16.78 2.75
N LEU A 2 -10.95 -17.31 3.97
CA LEU A 2 -9.86 -17.45 4.96
C LEU A 2 -8.60 -18.16 4.43
N ARG A 3 -8.75 -19.32 3.77
CA ARG A 3 -7.62 -20.06 3.17
C ARG A 3 -6.79 -19.21 2.20
N ARG A 4 -7.47 -18.54 1.27
CA ARG A 4 -6.84 -17.64 0.27
C ARG A 4 -6.11 -16.48 0.93
N THR A 5 -6.65 -15.94 2.02
CA THR A 5 -6.00 -14.88 2.80
C THR A 5 -4.69 -15.38 3.40
N VAL A 6 -4.69 -16.54 4.06
CA VAL A 6 -3.47 -17.14 4.63
C VAL A 6 -2.46 -17.43 3.53
N GLU A 7 -2.87 -18.13 2.46
CA GLU A 7 -1.99 -18.45 1.32
C GLU A 7 -1.35 -17.19 0.71
N HIS A 8 -2.08 -16.08 0.58
CA HIS A 8 -1.56 -14.85 0.01
C HIS A 8 -0.47 -14.20 0.88
N PHE A 9 -0.69 -14.12 2.20
CA PHE A 9 0.25 -13.45 3.10
C PHE A 9 1.45 -14.33 3.49
N GLU A 10 1.28 -15.66 3.50
CA GLU A 10 2.35 -16.62 3.80
C GLU A 10 3.22 -16.95 2.57
N ALA A 11 2.81 -16.55 1.36
CA ALA A 11 3.50 -16.90 0.11
C ALA A 11 4.97 -16.45 0.02
N ALA A 12 5.34 -15.39 0.74
CA ALA A 12 6.70 -14.84 0.74
C ALA A 12 7.53 -15.26 1.97
N VAL A 13 6.97 -16.06 2.86
CA VAL A 13 7.64 -16.54 4.07
C VAL A 13 8.43 -17.80 3.72
N GLU A 14 9.69 -17.89 4.17
CA GLU A 14 10.57 -19.04 3.89
C GLU A 14 9.98 -20.36 4.40
N GLU A 15 9.30 -20.31 5.56
CA GLU A 15 8.60 -21.43 6.18
C GLU A 15 7.10 -21.09 6.34
N PRO A 16 6.29 -21.24 5.27
CA PRO A 16 4.90 -20.81 5.27
C PRO A 16 4.06 -21.53 6.32
N TRP A 17 3.21 -20.77 7.00
CA TRP A 17 2.21 -21.33 7.87
C TRP A 17 0.92 -21.70 7.10
N SER A 18 0.13 -22.66 7.61
CA SER A 18 -1.13 -23.05 6.96
C SER A 18 -2.23 -23.42 7.96
N LEU A 19 -3.49 -23.25 7.55
CA LEU A 19 -4.65 -23.69 8.34
C LEU A 19 -4.63 -25.19 8.62
N ALA A 20 -4.10 -26.00 7.68
CA ALA A 20 -3.95 -27.44 7.87
C ALA A 20 -2.98 -27.77 9.00
N ARG A 21 -1.88 -27.02 9.12
CA ARG A 21 -0.89 -27.14 10.22
C ARG A 21 -1.50 -26.82 11.58
N MET A 22 -2.54 -25.98 11.62
CA MET A 22 -3.26 -25.61 12.84
C MET A 22 -4.33 -26.61 13.28
N GLY A 23 -4.77 -27.48 12.37
CA GLY A 23 -5.82 -28.47 12.61
C GLY A 23 -7.11 -27.85 13.14
N ASP A 24 -7.71 -28.49 14.14
CA ASP A 24 -9.01 -28.10 14.72
C ASP A 24 -9.03 -26.71 15.36
N THR A 25 -7.87 -26.20 15.79
CA THR A 25 -7.78 -24.85 16.36
C THR A 25 -8.17 -23.79 15.32
N ALA A 26 -7.77 -23.95 14.06
CA ALA A 26 -8.19 -23.03 12.99
C ALA A 26 -9.71 -22.99 12.82
N ARG A 27 -10.38 -24.15 12.93
CA ARG A 27 -11.83 -24.25 12.81
C ARG A 27 -12.54 -23.55 13.98
N LYS A 28 -12.09 -23.79 15.21
CA LYS A 28 -12.63 -23.11 16.41
C LYS A 28 -12.46 -21.60 16.35
N MET A 29 -11.30 -21.12 15.88
CA MET A 29 -11.10 -19.69 15.68
C MET A 29 -12.05 -19.12 14.62
N ALA A 30 -12.25 -19.85 13.51
CA ALA A 30 -13.15 -19.42 12.44
C ALA A 30 -14.62 -19.31 12.88
N GLU A 31 -15.07 -20.12 13.86
CA GLU A 31 -16.42 -20.04 14.43
C GLU A 31 -16.70 -18.70 15.14
N HIS A 32 -15.64 -17.98 15.55
CA HIS A 32 -15.72 -16.67 16.20
C HIS A 32 -15.42 -15.50 15.25
N VAL A 33 -15.28 -15.75 13.94
CA VAL A 33 -14.98 -14.73 12.93
C VAL A 33 -16.16 -14.55 11.98
N VAL A 34 -16.61 -13.31 11.82
CA VAL A 34 -17.60 -12.95 10.80
C VAL A 34 -16.87 -12.62 9.50
N ALA A 35 -16.91 -13.55 8.54
CA ALA A 35 -16.42 -13.31 7.19
C ALA A 35 -17.49 -12.61 6.34
N PHE A 36 -17.10 -11.59 5.58
CA PHE A 36 -17.97 -10.91 4.64
C PHE A 36 -17.23 -10.58 3.35
N GLN A 37 -18.00 -10.36 2.28
CA GLN A 37 -17.50 -9.88 1.01
C GLN A 37 -18.19 -8.56 0.69
N LEU A 38 -17.40 -7.54 0.34
CA LEU A 38 -17.91 -6.24 -0.10
C LEU A 38 -17.55 -6.06 -1.59
N PRO A 39 -18.50 -6.26 -2.51
CA PRO A 39 -18.30 -5.91 -3.90
C PRO A 39 -18.12 -4.40 -4.04
N ALA A 40 -17.05 -3.97 -4.70
CA ALA A 40 -16.86 -2.55 -4.96
C ALA A 40 -17.81 -2.09 -6.06
N ALA A 41 -18.69 -1.13 -5.74
CA ALA A 41 -19.58 -0.50 -6.72
C ALA A 41 -18.85 0.53 -7.59
N SER A 42 -17.86 1.22 -7.01
CA SER A 42 -16.97 2.15 -7.69
C SER A 42 -15.63 2.25 -6.96
N TRP A 43 -14.62 2.78 -7.64
CA TRP A 43 -13.29 3.05 -7.07
C TRP A 43 -12.91 4.50 -7.36
N HIS A 44 -12.39 5.19 -6.35
CA HIS A 44 -11.86 6.54 -6.47
C HIS A 44 -10.43 6.52 -5.91
N ALA A 45 -9.47 6.99 -6.70
CA ALA A 45 -8.08 7.10 -6.30
C ALA A 45 -7.71 8.56 -6.09
N GLU A 46 -7.06 8.87 -4.97
CA GLU A 46 -6.55 10.21 -4.67
C GLU A 46 -5.03 10.16 -4.51
N ALA A 47 -4.35 11.15 -5.10
CA ALA A 47 -2.91 11.33 -4.96
C ALA A 47 -2.60 12.78 -4.56
N LYS A 48 -2.16 12.96 -3.30
CA LYS A 48 -1.74 14.25 -2.77
C LYS A 48 -0.23 14.31 -2.71
N LEU A 49 0.35 14.99 -3.71
CA LEU A 49 1.77 15.01 -4.02
C LEU A 49 2.37 16.42 -3.93
N SER A 50 1.71 17.33 -3.20
CA SER A 50 2.06 18.75 -3.16
C SER A 50 2.05 19.41 -4.55
N GLN A 51 1.18 18.94 -5.44
CA GLN A 51 1.08 19.40 -6.83
C GLN A 51 0.69 20.87 -6.96
N ASP A 52 -0.07 21.39 -6.00
CA ASP A 52 -0.56 22.78 -6.00
C ASP A 52 0.39 23.75 -5.27
N LYS A 53 1.50 23.26 -4.71
CA LYS A 53 2.48 24.11 -4.02
C LYS A 53 3.42 24.79 -5.02
N PRO A 54 3.93 25.99 -4.70
CA PRO A 54 5.03 26.60 -5.45
C PRO A 54 6.26 25.67 -5.55
N GLU A 55 7.04 25.82 -6.61
CA GLU A 55 8.17 24.92 -6.89
C GLU A 55 9.20 24.87 -5.76
N HIS A 56 9.47 26.01 -5.13
CA HIS A 56 10.43 26.07 -4.03
C HIS A 56 9.97 25.27 -2.79
N ASP A 57 8.67 25.33 -2.44
CA ASP A 57 8.10 24.56 -1.33
C ASP A 57 8.11 23.07 -1.64
N ARG A 58 7.77 22.71 -2.88
CA ARG A 58 7.83 21.32 -3.35
C ARG A 58 9.26 20.79 -3.34
N GLY A 59 10.24 21.60 -3.71
CA GLY A 59 11.66 21.28 -3.63
C GLY A 59 12.11 20.95 -2.20
N ARG A 60 11.65 21.72 -1.20
CA ARG A 60 11.93 21.39 0.21
C ARG A 60 11.33 20.06 0.64
N VAL A 61 10.10 19.78 0.20
CA VAL A 61 9.45 18.48 0.48
C VAL A 61 10.25 17.34 -0.14
N LEU A 62 10.62 17.43 -1.43
CA LEU A 62 11.44 16.41 -2.09
C LEU A 62 12.78 16.19 -1.39
N ALA A 63 13.47 17.25 -0.98
CA ALA A 63 14.72 17.15 -0.24
C ALA A 63 14.56 16.39 1.09
N GLY A 64 13.46 16.64 1.82
CA GLY A 64 13.15 15.91 3.05
C GLY A 64 12.84 14.43 2.82
N LEU A 65 12.13 14.11 1.74
CA LEU A 65 11.79 12.72 1.39
C LEU A 65 12.98 11.92 0.85
N GLU A 66 13.95 12.59 0.23
CA GLU A 66 15.14 11.96 -0.36
C GLU A 66 16.32 11.88 0.59
N GLY A 67 16.28 12.67 1.66
CA GLY A 67 17.28 12.63 2.72
C GLY A 67 17.14 11.38 3.60
N HIS A 68 17.79 11.46 4.75
CA HIS A 68 17.81 10.41 5.78
C HIS A 68 16.93 10.81 6.97
N GLY A 69 16.44 9.82 7.71
CA GLY A 69 15.67 10.02 8.94
C GLY A 69 14.19 9.70 8.80
N ALA A 70 13.40 10.12 9.78
CA ALA A 70 12.01 9.68 9.96
C ALA A 70 11.07 10.02 8.78
N TYR A 71 11.44 10.99 7.94
CA TYR A 71 10.64 11.42 6.80
C TYR A 71 11.16 10.91 5.44
N ALA A 72 12.25 10.12 5.43
CA ALA A 72 12.78 9.54 4.20
C ALA A 72 11.76 8.59 3.56
N ASN A 73 11.39 8.85 2.31
CA ASN A 73 10.41 8.07 1.56
C ASN A 73 10.68 8.19 0.04
N ALA A 74 11.64 7.40 -0.44
CA ALA A 74 12.01 7.36 -1.85
C ALA A 74 10.83 7.03 -2.80
N PRO A 75 9.91 6.09 -2.47
CA PRO A 75 8.73 5.84 -3.31
C PRO A 75 7.84 7.08 -3.50
N LEU A 76 7.59 7.85 -2.44
CA LEU A 76 6.78 9.07 -2.52
C LEU A 76 7.48 10.17 -3.33
N ALA A 77 8.79 10.36 -3.12
CA ALA A 77 9.59 11.29 -3.92
C ALA A 77 9.55 10.94 -5.42
N ALA A 78 9.67 9.65 -5.75
CA ALA A 78 9.54 9.17 -7.13
C ALA A 78 8.14 9.45 -7.71
N ALA A 79 7.07 9.25 -6.93
CA ALA A 79 5.71 9.56 -7.37
C ALA A 79 5.52 11.06 -7.64
N MET A 80 6.04 11.94 -6.76
CA MET A 80 6.01 13.39 -6.95
C MET A 80 6.73 13.82 -8.24
N ARG A 81 7.88 13.22 -8.55
CA ARG A 81 8.62 13.49 -9.80
C ARG A 81 7.88 12.99 -11.05
N ARG A 82 7.25 11.82 -10.99
CA ARG A 82 6.50 11.24 -12.12
C ARG A 82 5.31 12.13 -12.52
N LEU A 83 4.60 12.71 -11.55
CA LEU A 83 3.48 13.62 -11.83
C LEU A 83 3.95 14.88 -12.58
N ARG A 84 5.13 15.41 -12.26
CA ARG A 84 5.71 16.56 -12.98
C ARG A 84 5.92 16.27 -14.46
N ALA A 85 6.50 15.12 -14.79
CA ALA A 85 6.73 14.71 -16.17
C ALA A 85 5.44 14.54 -16.99
N ALA A 86 4.32 14.22 -16.34
CA ALA A 86 3.02 14.12 -16.99
C ALA A 86 2.36 15.49 -17.24
N GLY A 87 2.61 16.49 -16.39
CA GLY A 87 2.07 17.85 -16.50
C GLY A 87 2.82 18.79 -17.45
N ASP A 88 4.10 18.53 -17.73
CA ASP A 88 4.96 19.33 -18.63
C ASP A 88 4.87 18.94 -20.12
N ARG A 89 4.02 17.97 -20.49
CA ARG A 89 3.78 17.63 -21.91
C ARG A 89 2.90 18.72 -22.56
N PRO A 90 3.32 19.31 -23.70
CA PRO A 90 2.47 20.26 -24.43
C PRO A 90 1.17 19.56 -24.86
N ARG A 91 0.04 20.27 -24.69
CA ARG A 91 -1.28 19.82 -25.14
C ARG A 91 -1.43 19.92 -26.65
#